data_AF-A0A2K0T5F0-F1
#
_entry.id   AF-A0A2K0T5F0-F1
#
_cell.length_a   1.000
_cell.length_b   1.000
_cell.length_c   1.000
_cell.angle_alpha   90.00
_cell.angle_beta   90.00
_cell.angle_gamma   90.00
#
_symmetry.space_group_name_H-M   'P 1'
#
loop_
_entity.id
_entity.type
_entity.pdbx_description
1 polymer ?
#
loop_
_entity_poly.entity_id
_entity_poly.type
_entity_poly.pdbx_seq_one_letter_code
_entity_poly.pdbx_strand_id
1 'polypeptide(L)'
;MKASLAYILAQSVWQFYDSDWMKTRWTSETIQFMWEHSSPQDKTAPSLFPAKPYFSVRFGEDDNDACEWSSTFNELHRYPRVRALGILLVEIGNDLPLPEPEEELTHLLQINKAWSWAWGKSNEKKAWPNFDYPKYRIAVKNSLDPDIFSAAPFDPEASEGKMAEGLKKRRKVLYDKVVFPLEELLTGTGWKEGLQKDDEPVEPRTKSATEVAPEMPNLLGEEEGIDTNTDHRR
;
A
#
# COMPACT_ATOMS: atom_id res chain seq x y z
N MET A 1 -10.42 -3.22 8.49
CA MET A 1 -9.91 -1.96 7.87
C MET A 1 -9.19 -2.14 6.53
N LYS A 2 -8.34 -3.16 6.32
CA LYS A 2 -7.65 -3.39 5.02
C LYS A 2 -8.57 -3.39 3.80
N ALA A 3 -9.65 -4.15 3.85
CA ALA A 3 -10.64 -4.21 2.77
C ALA A 3 -11.26 -2.84 2.49
N SER A 4 -11.61 -2.10 3.54
CA SER A 4 -12.17 -0.75 3.47
C SER A 4 -11.23 0.22 2.76
N LEU A 5 -9.97 0.28 3.19
CA LEU A 5 -8.93 1.10 2.56
C LEU A 5 -8.75 0.71 1.08
N ALA A 6 -8.59 -0.59 0.79
CA ALA A 6 -8.45 -1.08 -0.57
C ALA A 6 -9.63 -0.70 -1.47
N TYR A 7 -10.86 -0.82 -0.96
CA TYR A 7 -12.06 -0.41 -1.68
C TYR A 7 -12.09 1.10 -1.93
N ILE A 8 -11.80 1.93 -0.92
CA ILE A 8 -11.74 3.39 -1.07
C ILE A 8 -10.72 3.78 -2.14
N LEU A 9 -9.52 3.19 -2.11
CA LEU A 9 -8.47 3.47 -3.08
C LEU A 9 -8.88 3.02 -4.49
N ALA A 10 -9.40 1.80 -4.65
CA ALA A 10 -9.84 1.29 -5.95
C ALA A 10 -11.02 2.10 -6.51
N GLN A 11 -11.99 2.46 -5.66
CA GLN A 11 -13.11 3.30 -6.04
C GLN A 11 -12.64 4.70 -6.45
N SER A 12 -11.67 5.28 -5.74
CA SER A 12 -11.09 6.58 -6.08
C SER A 12 -10.36 6.53 -7.43
N VAL A 13 -9.53 5.51 -7.68
CA VAL A 13 -8.88 5.31 -9.00
C VAL A 13 -9.92 5.21 -10.11
N TRP A 14 -11.04 4.51 -9.89
CA TRP A 14 -12.11 4.40 -10.88
C TRP A 14 -12.89 5.71 -11.11
N GLN A 15 -13.14 6.49 -10.06
CA GLN A 15 -13.85 7.77 -10.14
C GLN A 15 -13.00 8.83 -10.84
N PHE A 16 -11.73 8.92 -10.49
CA PHE A 16 -10.79 9.95 -10.92
C PHE A 16 -9.91 9.52 -12.10
N TYR A 17 -10.18 8.36 -12.71
CA TYR A 17 -9.30 7.67 -13.65
C TYR A 17 -8.73 8.56 -14.77
N ASP A 18 -9.54 9.48 -15.33
CA ASP A 18 -9.20 10.39 -16.42
C ASP A 18 -8.97 11.85 -15.97
N SER A 19 -8.90 12.10 -14.67
CA SER A 19 -8.75 13.44 -14.12
C SER A 19 -7.30 13.79 -13.79
N ASP A 20 -7.05 15.07 -13.50
CA ASP A 20 -5.74 15.57 -13.09
C ASP A 20 -5.21 14.94 -11.80
N TRP A 21 -6.10 14.38 -10.95
CA TRP A 21 -5.70 13.64 -9.75
C TRP A 21 -4.84 12.42 -10.06
N MET A 22 -4.98 11.85 -11.26
CA MET A 22 -4.22 10.68 -11.72
C MET A 22 -3.00 11.06 -12.57
N LYS A 23 -2.56 12.33 -12.54
CA LYS A 23 -1.28 12.80 -13.12
C LYS A 23 -0.09 12.61 -12.18
N THR A 24 -0.35 12.42 -10.89
CA THR A 24 0.63 11.91 -9.93
C THR A 24 0.41 10.40 -9.78
N ARG A 25 1.47 9.62 -9.69
CA ARG A 25 1.39 8.18 -9.47
C ARG A 25 0.89 7.89 -8.06
N TRP A 26 -0.09 7.01 -7.93
CA TRP A 26 -0.63 6.64 -6.62
C TRP A 26 0.09 5.40 -6.10
N THR A 27 0.94 5.61 -5.10
CA THR A 27 1.72 4.59 -4.37
C THR A 27 1.55 4.78 -2.86
N SER A 28 2.10 3.85 -2.08
CA SER A 28 2.10 3.91 -0.61
C SER A 28 2.82 5.15 -0.07
N GLU A 29 3.71 5.77 -0.85
CA GLU A 29 4.39 7.02 -0.50
C GLU A 29 3.51 8.27 -0.70
N THR A 30 2.59 8.22 -1.67
CA THR A 30 1.69 9.34 -1.99
C THR A 30 0.38 9.31 -1.20
N ILE A 31 0.10 8.21 -0.49
CA ILE A 31 -1.07 8.06 0.37
C ILE A 31 -0.64 8.33 1.80
N GLN A 32 -1.28 9.32 2.42
CA GLN A 32 -0.98 9.80 3.77
C GLN A 32 -2.20 9.63 4.66
N PHE A 33 -1.97 9.37 5.94
CA PHE A 33 -3.01 9.34 6.96
C PHE A 33 -2.74 10.44 7.96
N MET A 34 -3.77 11.23 8.26
CA MET A 34 -3.65 12.37 9.17
C MET A 34 -4.19 12.01 10.55
N TRP A 35 -3.50 12.51 11.58
CA TRP A 35 -3.97 12.49 12.95
C TRP A 35 -5.09 13.52 13.09
N GLU A 36 -6.30 13.05 13.40
CA GLU A 36 -7.48 13.90 13.54
C GLU A 36 -8.04 13.79 14.97
N HIS A 37 -8.56 14.90 15.49
CA HIS A 37 -9.36 14.89 16.71
C HIS A 37 -10.82 14.64 16.34
N SER A 38 -11.49 13.75 17.05
CA SER A 38 -12.91 13.42 16.83
C SER A 38 -13.84 14.62 17.02
N SER A 39 -13.39 15.65 17.76
CA SER A 39 -14.06 16.95 17.87
C SER A 39 -13.05 18.06 18.21
N PRO A 40 -13.25 19.32 17.76
CA PRO A 40 -12.41 20.46 18.14
C PRO A 40 -12.35 20.72 19.65
N GLN A 41 -13.31 20.20 20.41
CA GLN A 41 -13.40 20.34 21.87
C GLN A 41 -12.86 19.11 22.62
N ASP A 42 -12.50 18.06 21.87
CA ASP A 42 -12.01 16.82 22.43
C ASP A 42 -10.55 16.99 22.87
N LYS A 43 -10.30 16.74 24.16
CA LYS A 43 -8.96 16.79 24.75
C LYS A 43 -8.25 15.43 24.68
N THR A 44 -8.88 14.43 24.09
CA THR A 44 -8.27 13.12 23.87
C THR A 44 -7.15 13.19 22.86
N ALA A 45 -6.26 12.19 22.92
CA ALA A 45 -5.16 12.07 21.96
C ALA A 45 -5.74 11.97 20.54
N PRO A 46 -5.10 12.62 19.55
CA PRO A 46 -5.56 12.51 18.18
C PRO A 46 -5.50 11.06 17.71
N SER A 47 -6.36 10.75 16.75
CA SER A 47 -6.62 9.40 16.28
C SER A 47 -6.34 9.30 14.77
N LEU A 48 -5.87 8.13 14.33
CA LEU A 48 -5.63 7.88 12.91
C LEU A 48 -6.82 7.14 12.30
N PHE A 49 -7.33 7.60 11.16
CA PHE A 49 -8.49 7.00 10.49
C PHE A 49 -8.12 6.37 9.15
N PRO A 50 -7.91 5.04 9.08
CA PRO A 50 -7.56 4.36 7.83
C PRO A 50 -8.64 4.41 6.75
N ALA A 51 -9.88 4.75 7.11
CA ALA A 51 -10.96 4.99 6.16
C ALA A 51 -10.90 6.40 5.51
N LYS A 52 -9.95 7.26 5.93
CA LYS A 52 -9.73 8.61 5.41
C LYS A 52 -8.29 8.76 4.88
N PRO A 53 -7.90 8.04 3.82
CA PRO A 53 -6.63 8.29 3.17
C PRO A 53 -6.64 9.65 2.47
N TYR A 54 -5.53 10.37 2.56
CA TYR A 54 -5.27 11.62 1.86
C TYR A 54 -4.23 11.39 0.76
N PHE A 55 -4.45 11.98 -0.41
CA PHE A 55 -3.49 11.92 -1.51
C PHE A 55 -2.61 13.16 -1.55
N SER A 56 -1.30 12.97 -1.58
CA SER A 56 -0.34 14.01 -1.91
C SER A 56 -0.22 14.09 -3.43
N VAL A 57 -0.82 15.13 -4.02
CA VAL A 57 -0.86 15.33 -5.47
C VAL A 57 -0.10 16.59 -5.83
N ARG A 58 0.70 16.52 -6.89
CA ARG A 58 1.41 17.67 -7.47
C ARG A 58 0.70 18.08 -8.75
N PHE A 59 0.00 19.21 -8.72
CA PHE A 59 -0.65 19.75 -9.90
C PHE A 59 0.36 20.49 -10.77
N GLY A 60 0.32 20.25 -12.09
CA GLY A 60 1.15 20.94 -13.08
C GLY A 60 2.45 20.23 -13.48
N GLU A 61 2.79 19.12 -12.82
CA GLU A 61 3.90 18.24 -13.20
C GLU A 61 3.34 16.84 -13.46
N ASP A 62 3.38 16.39 -14.71
CA ASP A 62 2.94 15.04 -15.07
C ASP A 62 4.05 14.03 -14.70
N ASP A 63 3.73 13.07 -13.83
CA ASP A 63 4.61 11.93 -13.59
C ASP A 63 4.54 10.99 -14.81
N ASN A 64 5.70 10.68 -15.39
CA ASN A 64 5.80 9.82 -16.57
C ASN A 64 5.16 8.44 -16.36
N ASP A 65 5.12 7.90 -15.13
CA ASP A 65 4.44 6.63 -14.84
C ASP A 65 3.02 6.80 -14.29
N ALA A 66 2.48 8.01 -14.32
CA ALA A 66 1.07 8.25 -14.06
C ALA A 66 0.23 8.28 -15.35
N CYS A 67 0.83 7.93 -16.50
CA CYS A 67 0.10 7.82 -17.76
C CYS A 67 -0.93 6.67 -17.71
N GLU A 68 -1.98 6.81 -18.52
CA GLU A 68 -3.00 5.76 -18.66
C GLU A 68 -2.40 4.49 -19.26
N TRP A 69 -1.60 4.66 -20.31
CA TRP A 69 -0.98 3.58 -21.06
C TRP A 69 0.45 3.93 -21.46
N SER A 70 1.34 2.94 -21.43
CA SER A 70 2.73 3.06 -21.80
C SER A 70 3.05 2.33 -23.10
N SER A 71 3.74 3.02 -24.00
CA SER A 71 4.34 2.45 -25.22
C SER A 71 5.72 1.85 -25.00
N THR A 72 6.23 1.87 -23.76
CA THR A 72 7.60 1.45 -23.46
C THR A 72 7.79 -0.02 -23.81
N PHE A 73 8.78 -0.29 -24.66
CA PHE A 73 9.12 -1.65 -25.07
C PHE A 73 9.57 -2.47 -23.85
N ASN A 74 9.15 -3.73 -23.78
CA ASN A 74 9.41 -4.65 -22.66
C ASN A 74 8.79 -4.28 -21.30
N GLU A 75 7.89 -3.29 -21.21
CA GLU A 75 7.10 -3.11 -19.98
C GLU A 75 6.07 -4.22 -19.85
N LEU A 76 6.10 -4.94 -18.73
CA LEU A 76 5.31 -6.17 -18.54
C LEU A 76 3.81 -5.89 -18.34
N HIS A 77 3.46 -4.69 -17.87
CA HIS A 77 2.07 -4.26 -17.67
C HIS A 77 1.88 -2.86 -18.20
N ARG A 78 1.20 -2.70 -19.34
CA ARG A 78 1.15 -1.45 -20.09
C ARG A 78 0.23 -0.37 -19.54
N TYR A 79 -0.48 -0.61 -18.44
CA TYR A 79 -1.37 0.38 -17.82
C TYR A 79 -0.84 0.78 -16.43
N PRO A 80 0.04 1.80 -16.32
CA PRO A 80 0.70 2.16 -15.07
C PRO A 80 -0.24 2.49 -13.92
N ARG A 81 -1.33 3.24 -14.16
CA ARG A 81 -2.35 3.55 -13.14
C ARG A 81 -2.95 2.29 -12.50
N VAL A 82 -3.26 1.28 -13.31
CA VAL A 82 -3.89 0.04 -12.85
C VAL A 82 -2.86 -0.87 -12.19
N ARG A 83 -1.63 -0.93 -12.72
CA ARG A 83 -0.51 -1.62 -12.06
C ARG A 83 -0.26 -1.07 -10.66
N ALA A 84 -0.19 0.26 -10.53
CA ALA A 84 0.09 0.92 -9.25
C ALA A 84 -0.99 0.58 -8.22
N LEU A 85 -2.27 0.59 -8.62
CA LEU A 85 -3.36 0.09 -7.79
C LEU A 85 -3.15 -1.37 -7.38
N GLY A 86 -2.79 -2.24 -8.32
CA GLY A 86 -2.55 -3.65 -8.01
C GLY A 86 -1.41 -3.90 -7.01
N ILE A 87 -0.33 -3.13 -7.12
CA ILE A 87 0.79 -3.15 -6.16
C ILE A 87 0.31 -2.70 -4.78
N LEU A 88 -0.40 -1.57 -4.70
CA LEU A 88 -1.00 -1.07 -3.45
C LEU A 88 -1.89 -2.12 -2.77
N LEU A 89 -2.72 -2.81 -3.55
CA LEU A 89 -3.58 -3.86 -3.02
C LEU A 89 -2.78 -5.05 -2.48
N VAL A 90 -1.63 -5.40 -3.09
CA VAL A 90 -0.72 -6.40 -2.53
C VAL A 90 -0.11 -5.94 -1.22
N GLU A 91 0.37 -4.69 -1.15
CA GLU A 91 0.97 -4.12 0.06
C GLU A 91 -0.02 -4.14 1.23
N ILE A 92 -1.24 -3.65 1.02
CA ILE A 92 -2.33 -3.65 2.02
C ILE A 92 -2.68 -5.07 2.46
N GLY A 93 -2.80 -6.00 1.51
CA GLY A 93 -3.23 -7.35 1.82
C GLY A 93 -2.19 -8.15 2.62
N ASN A 94 -0.91 -7.95 2.32
CA ASN A 94 0.20 -8.69 2.94
C ASN A 94 0.84 -7.97 4.13
N ASP A 95 0.51 -6.70 4.40
CA ASP A 95 1.26 -5.84 5.34
C ASP A 95 2.76 -5.78 5.04
N LEU A 96 3.11 -5.79 3.74
CA LEU A 96 4.50 -5.74 3.30
C LEU A 96 4.66 -4.58 2.33
N PRO A 97 5.60 -3.64 2.56
CA PRO A 97 5.89 -2.61 1.59
C PRO A 97 6.49 -3.25 0.33
N LEU A 98 6.37 -2.53 -0.78
CA LEU A 98 7.12 -2.85 -1.99
C LEU A 98 8.63 -2.92 -1.66
N PRO A 99 9.39 -3.89 -2.22
CA PRO A 99 10.84 -3.92 -2.05
C PRO A 99 11.47 -2.61 -2.50
N GLU A 100 12.47 -2.14 -1.75
CA GLU A 100 13.19 -0.92 -2.09
C GLU A 100 13.80 -1.00 -3.49
N PRO A 101 13.79 0.12 -4.24
CA PRO A 101 14.41 0.18 -5.55
C PRO A 101 15.92 -0.07 -5.43
N GLU A 102 16.47 -0.83 -6.37
CA GLU A 102 17.92 -0.99 -6.48
C GLU A 102 18.47 0.13 -7.35
N GLU A 103 19.41 0.91 -6.80
CA GLU A 103 20.00 2.09 -7.45
C GLU A 103 20.67 1.78 -8.81
N GLU A 104 21.17 0.55 -8.97
CA GLU A 104 21.84 0.10 -10.19
C GLU A 104 20.88 -0.26 -11.33
N LEU A 105 19.57 -0.41 -11.04
CA LEU A 105 18.59 -0.80 -12.04
C LEU A 105 18.05 0.41 -12.80
N THR A 106 17.84 0.22 -14.10
CA THR A 106 17.08 1.19 -14.89
C THR A 106 15.64 1.28 -14.38
N HIS A 107 15.02 2.44 -14.58
CA HIS A 107 13.64 2.69 -14.17
C HIS A 107 12.65 1.62 -14.69
N LEU A 108 12.79 1.19 -15.95
CA LEU A 108 11.97 0.12 -16.53
C LEU A 108 12.18 -1.23 -15.80
N LEU A 109 13.42 -1.56 -15.44
CA LEU A 109 13.70 -2.79 -14.69
C LEU A 109 13.11 -2.71 -13.28
N GLN A 110 13.14 -1.55 -12.63
CA GLN A 110 12.49 -1.33 -11.34
C GLN A 110 10.96 -1.52 -11.46
N ILE A 111 10.32 -0.93 -12.48
CA ILE A 111 8.88 -1.12 -12.76
C ILE A 111 8.54 -2.61 -12.94
N ASN A 112 9.29 -3.30 -13.80
CA ASN A 112 9.05 -4.71 -14.10
C ASN A 112 9.30 -5.61 -12.89
N LYS A 113 10.30 -5.28 -12.06
CA LYS A 113 10.60 -6.00 -10.82
C LYS A 113 9.49 -5.81 -9.78
N ALA A 114 9.02 -4.58 -9.60
CA ALA A 114 7.90 -4.26 -8.71
C ALA A 114 6.62 -5.00 -9.13
N TRP A 115 6.29 -4.97 -10.43
CA TRP A 115 5.18 -5.73 -10.97
C TRP A 115 5.36 -7.24 -10.78
N SER A 116 6.54 -7.79 -11.07
CA SER A 116 6.81 -9.23 -10.94
C SER A 116 6.69 -9.71 -9.50
N TRP A 117 7.16 -8.91 -8.53
CA TRP A 117 6.98 -9.18 -7.11
C TRP A 117 5.49 -9.23 -6.74
N ALA A 118 4.73 -8.19 -7.11
CA ALA A 118 3.30 -8.11 -6.81
C ALA A 118 2.51 -9.24 -7.51
N TRP A 119 2.84 -9.53 -8.76
CA TRP A 119 2.25 -10.61 -9.53
C TRP A 119 2.53 -11.97 -8.89
N GLY A 120 3.77 -12.20 -8.43
CA GLY A 120 4.14 -13.39 -7.66
C GLY A 120 3.28 -13.54 -6.41
N LYS A 121 3.16 -12.46 -5.61
CA LYS A 121 2.30 -12.43 -4.40
C LYS A 121 0.85 -12.73 -4.71
N SER A 122 0.31 -12.16 -5.78
CA SER A 122 -1.09 -12.37 -6.17
C SER A 122 -1.39 -13.84 -6.52
N ASN A 123 -0.41 -14.55 -7.09
CA ASN A 123 -0.52 -15.94 -7.54
C ASN A 123 -0.04 -16.96 -6.50
N GLU A 124 0.37 -16.55 -5.29
CA GLU A 124 0.71 -17.49 -4.23
C GLU A 124 -0.49 -18.38 -3.90
N LYS A 125 -0.31 -19.70 -3.96
CA LYS A 125 -1.35 -20.67 -3.56
C LYS A 125 -1.59 -20.67 -2.05
N LYS A 126 -0.61 -20.19 -1.28
CA LYS A 126 -0.73 -20.05 0.16
C LYS A 126 -1.71 -18.93 0.49
N ALA A 127 -2.53 -19.17 1.51
CA ALA A 127 -3.38 -18.14 2.06
C ALA A 127 -2.53 -16.97 2.58
N TRP A 128 -2.96 -15.74 2.29
CA TRP A 128 -2.31 -14.56 2.85
C TRP A 128 -2.53 -14.49 4.36
N PRO A 129 -1.47 -14.17 5.15
CA PRO A 129 -1.58 -14.13 6.60
C PRO A 129 -2.64 -13.12 7.03
N ASN A 130 -3.60 -13.56 7.85
CA ASN A 130 -4.63 -12.70 8.48
C ASN A 130 -5.59 -11.97 7.52
N PHE A 131 -5.44 -12.13 6.20
CA PHE A 131 -6.24 -11.40 5.21
C PHE A 131 -6.28 -12.11 3.84
N ASP A 132 -7.02 -13.21 3.75
CA ASP A 132 -7.12 -14.03 2.53
C ASP A 132 -8.57 -14.18 2.06
N TYR A 133 -9.13 -13.11 1.52
CA TYR A 133 -10.50 -13.12 0.99
C TYR A 133 -10.51 -13.38 -0.52
N PRO A 134 -11.26 -14.37 -1.03
CA PRO A 134 -11.26 -14.70 -2.46
C PRO A 134 -11.57 -13.51 -3.38
N LYS A 135 -12.56 -12.68 -3.00
CA LYS A 135 -12.92 -11.47 -3.75
C LYS A 135 -11.79 -10.43 -3.79
N TYR A 136 -11.05 -10.29 -2.68
CA TYR A 136 -9.86 -9.44 -2.63
C TYR A 136 -8.75 -9.97 -3.54
N ARG A 137 -8.45 -11.28 -3.45
CA ARG A 137 -7.43 -11.94 -4.27
C ARG A 137 -7.74 -11.80 -5.77
N ILE A 138 -9.01 -11.91 -6.16
CA ILE A 138 -9.47 -11.69 -7.54
C ILE A 138 -9.24 -10.24 -7.98
N ALA A 139 -9.58 -9.25 -7.14
CA ALA A 139 -9.36 -7.84 -7.46
C ALA A 139 -7.87 -7.54 -7.70
N VAL A 140 -7.00 -8.00 -6.78
CA VAL A 140 -5.53 -7.89 -6.91
C VAL A 140 -5.05 -8.51 -8.23
N LYS A 141 -5.44 -9.77 -8.49
CA LYS A 141 -4.99 -10.48 -9.67
C LYS A 141 -5.41 -9.78 -10.95
N ASN A 142 -6.66 -9.34 -11.03
CA ASN A 142 -7.16 -8.62 -12.20
C ASN A 142 -6.42 -7.28 -12.41
N SER A 143 -6.12 -6.53 -11.34
CA SER A 143 -5.38 -5.26 -11.44
C SER A 143 -3.92 -5.40 -11.86
N LEU A 144 -3.34 -6.60 -11.73
CA LEU A 144 -1.97 -6.89 -12.17
C LEU A 144 -1.92 -7.67 -13.48
N ASP A 145 -3.07 -8.03 -14.04
CA ASP A 145 -3.18 -8.75 -15.31
C ASP A 145 -2.83 -7.81 -16.48
N PRO A 146 -1.74 -8.07 -17.23
CA PRO A 146 -1.35 -7.25 -18.38
C PRO A 146 -2.46 -7.12 -19.43
N ASP A 147 -3.37 -8.10 -19.48
CA ASP A 147 -4.45 -8.19 -20.45
C ASP A 147 -5.80 -7.70 -19.88
N ILE A 148 -5.82 -7.03 -18.72
CA ILE A 148 -7.05 -6.53 -18.06
C ILE A 148 -7.95 -5.77 -19.05
N PHE A 149 -7.37 -4.96 -19.93
CA PHE A 149 -8.08 -4.16 -20.93
C PHE A 149 -8.00 -4.73 -22.36
N SER A 150 -7.75 -6.02 -22.52
CA SER A 150 -7.78 -6.68 -23.84
C SER A 150 -9.11 -6.45 -24.60
N ALA A 151 -10.23 -6.35 -23.88
CA ALA A 151 -11.55 -6.02 -24.44
C ALA A 151 -11.78 -4.51 -24.71
N ALA A 152 -10.87 -3.64 -24.26
CA ALA A 152 -10.96 -2.19 -24.36
C ALA A 152 -9.56 -1.54 -24.48
N PRO A 153 -8.74 -1.94 -25.47
CA PRO A 153 -7.36 -1.49 -25.56
C PRO A 153 -7.26 0.03 -25.70
N PHE A 154 -6.16 0.60 -25.21
CA PHE A 154 -5.79 1.97 -25.53
C PHE A 154 -5.34 2.05 -27.00
N ASP A 155 -5.82 3.05 -27.72
CA ASP A 155 -5.49 3.30 -29.13
C ASP A 155 -5.01 4.76 -29.26
N PRO A 156 -3.70 5.03 -29.35
CA PRO A 156 -3.20 6.40 -29.41
C PRO A 156 -3.64 7.16 -30.67
N GLU A 157 -4.09 6.46 -31.72
CA GLU A 157 -4.43 7.04 -33.02
C GLU A 157 -5.94 7.27 -33.20
N ALA A 158 -6.78 6.92 -32.22
CA ALA A 158 -8.22 7.07 -32.38
C ALA A 158 -8.67 8.53 -32.20
N SER A 159 -9.76 8.88 -32.88
CA SER A 159 -10.40 10.18 -32.74
C SER A 159 -10.91 10.43 -31.31
N GLU A 160 -11.10 11.69 -30.94
CA GLU A 160 -11.60 12.09 -29.61
C GLU A 160 -12.86 11.32 -29.18
N GLY A 161 -13.82 11.14 -30.09
CA GLY A 161 -15.04 10.36 -29.82
C GLY A 161 -14.76 8.88 -29.50
N LYS A 162 -13.85 8.26 -30.24
CA LYS A 162 -13.41 6.87 -29.98
C LYS A 162 -12.58 6.76 -28.72
N MET A 163 -11.77 7.78 -28.39
CA MET A 163 -11.04 7.88 -27.14
C MET A 163 -11.96 7.93 -25.93
N ALA A 164 -12.99 8.79 -25.96
CA ALA A 164 -13.98 8.87 -24.91
C ALA A 164 -14.76 7.54 -24.74
N GLU A 165 -15.09 6.86 -25.83
CA GLU A 165 -15.74 5.55 -25.78
C GLU A 165 -14.80 4.46 -25.20
N GLY A 166 -13.54 4.41 -25.65
CA GLY A 166 -12.53 3.49 -25.14
C GLY A 166 -12.28 3.69 -23.65
N LEU A 167 -12.19 4.94 -23.21
CA LEU A 167 -12.08 5.32 -21.80
C LEU A 167 -13.28 4.83 -20.98
N LYS A 168 -14.52 5.05 -21.47
CA LYS A 168 -15.72 4.51 -20.81
C LYS A 168 -15.67 2.99 -20.66
N LYS A 169 -15.24 2.27 -21.70
CA LYS A 169 -15.09 0.81 -21.66
C LYS A 169 -14.04 0.38 -20.63
N ARG A 170 -12.86 1.03 -20.60
CA ARG A 170 -11.83 0.74 -19.60
C ARG A 170 -12.28 1.04 -18.17
N ARG A 171 -12.94 2.17 -17.92
CA ARG A 171 -13.53 2.47 -16.61
C ARG A 171 -14.57 1.43 -16.20
N LYS A 172 -15.39 0.93 -17.14
CA LYS A 172 -16.31 -0.18 -16.87
C LYS A 172 -15.57 -1.45 -16.49
N VAL A 173 -14.54 -1.83 -17.25
CA VAL A 173 -13.72 -3.02 -16.95
C VAL A 173 -13.07 -2.91 -15.57
N LEU A 174 -12.48 -1.74 -15.23
CA LEU A 174 -11.88 -1.50 -13.93
C LEU A 174 -12.91 -1.65 -12.80
N TYR A 175 -14.11 -1.11 -12.99
CA TYR A 175 -15.19 -1.29 -12.02
C TYR A 175 -15.55 -2.77 -11.85
N ASP A 176 -15.92 -3.45 -12.95
CA ASP A 176 -16.39 -4.84 -12.92
C ASP A 176 -15.34 -5.81 -12.36
N LYS A 177 -14.05 -5.58 -12.67
CA LYS A 177 -12.97 -6.52 -12.38
C LYS A 177 -12.23 -6.25 -11.07
N VAL A 178 -12.24 -5.01 -10.58
CA VAL A 178 -11.45 -4.61 -9.41
C VAL A 178 -12.34 -4.00 -8.33
N VAL A 179 -13.10 -2.95 -8.66
CA VAL A 179 -13.92 -2.24 -7.65
C VAL A 179 -15.06 -3.10 -7.14
N PHE A 180 -15.82 -3.71 -8.04
CA PHE A 180 -17.02 -4.48 -7.70
C PHE A 180 -16.71 -5.71 -6.82
N PRO A 181 -15.67 -6.54 -7.09
CA PRO A 181 -15.30 -7.59 -6.15
C PRO A 181 -14.95 -7.09 -4.75
N LEU A 182 -14.29 -5.94 -4.63
CA LEU A 182 -14.01 -5.32 -3.33
C LEU A 182 -15.32 -4.82 -2.68
N GLU A 183 -16.22 -4.21 -3.44
CA GLU A 183 -17.54 -3.79 -2.96
C GLU A 183 -18.37 -4.97 -2.44
N GLU A 184 -18.38 -6.08 -3.16
CA GLU A 184 -19.03 -7.33 -2.75
C GLU A 184 -18.41 -7.88 -1.47
N LEU A 185 -17.09 -7.82 -1.33
CA LEU A 185 -16.41 -8.23 -0.10
C LEU A 185 -16.91 -7.41 1.11
N LEU A 186 -16.92 -6.09 0.99
CA LEU A 186 -17.37 -5.21 2.08
C LEU A 186 -18.84 -5.40 2.42
N THR A 187 -19.67 -5.62 1.40
CA THR A 187 -21.11 -5.86 1.59
C THR A 187 -21.32 -7.21 2.28
N GLY A 188 -20.63 -8.26 1.84
CA GLY A 188 -20.74 -9.60 2.41
C GLY A 188 -20.19 -9.74 3.83
N THR A 189 -19.28 -8.85 4.26
CA THR A 189 -18.75 -8.82 5.64
C THR A 189 -19.45 -7.83 6.56
N GLY A 190 -20.38 -7.01 6.05
CA GLY A 190 -21.01 -5.91 6.79
C GLY A 190 -20.12 -4.67 6.99
N TRP A 191 -18.88 -4.68 6.50
CA TRP A 191 -17.95 -3.55 6.66
C TRP A 191 -18.32 -2.31 5.85
N LYS A 192 -19.23 -2.45 4.89
CA LYS A 192 -19.76 -1.31 4.12
C LYS A 192 -20.55 -0.34 4.98
N GLU A 193 -21.24 -0.84 6.01
CA GLU A 193 -22.04 -0.03 6.94
C GLU A 193 -21.13 0.73 7.91
N GLY A 194 -20.01 0.12 8.32
CA GLY A 194 -18.98 0.75 9.13
C GLY A 194 -18.22 1.87 8.40
N LEU A 195 -18.11 1.83 7.06
CA LEU A 195 -17.58 2.97 6.30
C LEU A 195 -18.44 4.25 6.43
N GLN A 196 -19.72 4.11 6.76
CA GLN A 196 -20.65 5.23 6.94
C GLN A 196 -20.82 5.62 8.41
N LYS A 197 -20.41 4.76 9.35
CA LYS A 197 -20.66 4.90 10.79
C LYS A 197 -19.39 5.02 11.65
N ASP A 198 -18.28 4.45 11.20
CA ASP A 198 -17.10 4.22 12.04
C ASP A 198 -15.88 5.00 11.50
N ASP A 199 -15.83 6.24 11.97
CA ASP A 199 -14.60 6.90 12.38
C ASP A 199 -14.04 6.19 13.63
N GLU A 200 -13.64 4.92 13.52
CA GLU A 200 -12.94 4.24 14.63
C GLU A 200 -11.42 4.43 14.51
N PRO A 201 -10.78 5.04 15.51
CA PRO A 201 -9.33 5.24 15.55
C PRO A 201 -8.53 3.95 15.45
N VAL A 202 -7.41 4.00 14.74
CA VAL A 202 -6.28 3.10 15.06
C VAL A 202 -5.58 3.69 16.28
N GLU A 203 -5.70 3.03 17.42
CA GLU A 203 -4.85 3.36 18.57
C GLU A 203 -3.37 3.10 18.20
N PRO A 204 -2.46 4.02 18.53
CA PRO A 204 -1.03 3.80 18.32
C PRO A 204 -0.59 2.57 19.12
N ARG A 205 0.15 1.65 18.46
CA ARG A 205 0.86 0.58 19.18
C ARG A 205 1.86 1.22 20.14
N THR A 206 1.50 1.31 21.42
CA THR A 206 2.48 1.51 22.48
C THR A 206 3.46 0.36 22.42
N LYS A 207 4.72 0.64 22.07
CA LYS A 207 5.82 -0.27 22.37
C LYS A 207 5.76 -0.51 23.86
N SER A 208 5.36 -1.70 24.27
CA SER A 208 5.45 -2.13 25.66
C SER A 208 6.92 -2.04 26.05
N ALA A 209 7.24 -1.09 26.93
CA ALA A 209 8.50 -1.08 27.65
C ALA A 209 8.54 -2.34 28.52
N THR A 210 9.03 -3.42 27.95
CA THR A 210 9.49 -4.60 28.67
C THR A 210 10.72 -5.12 27.94
N GLU A 211 11.67 -4.22 27.71
CA GLU A 211 13.05 -4.59 27.51
C GLU A 211 13.63 -4.74 28.92
N VAL A 212 13.64 -5.98 29.40
CA VAL A 212 14.32 -6.37 30.64
C VAL A 212 15.79 -6.02 30.44
N ALA A 213 16.25 -4.98 31.14
CA ALA A 213 17.66 -4.64 31.19
C ALA A 213 18.45 -5.87 31.67
N PRO A 214 19.58 -6.24 31.02
CA PRO A 214 20.44 -7.26 31.57
C PRO A 214 21.04 -6.73 32.89
N GLU A 215 20.80 -7.46 33.97
CA GLU A 215 21.44 -7.25 35.26
C GLU A 215 22.97 -7.27 35.09
N MET A 216 23.60 -6.13 35.32
CA MET A 216 25.05 -6.02 35.48
C MET A 216 25.44 -6.65 36.83
N PRO A 217 26.41 -7.57 36.88
CA PRO A 217 26.90 -8.09 38.15
C PRO A 217 27.55 -6.99 38.98
N ASN A 218 27.06 -6.83 40.20
CA ASN A 218 27.66 -6.04 41.27
C ASN A 218 29.12 -6.46 41.49
N LEU A 219 30.06 -5.62 41.04
CA LEU A 219 31.44 -5.62 41.52
C LEU A 219 31.58 -4.41 42.43
N LEU A 220 31.46 -4.61 43.74
CA LEU A 220 32.04 -3.76 44.79
C LEU A 220 31.76 -4.39 46.17
N GLY A 221 32.83 -4.59 46.95
CA GLY A 221 32.88 -5.28 48.24
C GLY A 221 33.78 -6.50 48.10
N GLU A 222 34.97 -6.60 48.68
CA GLU A 222 35.35 -6.20 50.03
C GLU A 222 36.83 -5.73 50.02
N GLU A 223 37.09 -4.54 50.56
CA GLU A 223 38.40 -4.19 51.12
C GLU A 223 38.37 -4.60 52.59
N GLU A 224 39.08 -5.67 52.95
CA GLU A 224 39.62 -5.83 54.30
C GLU A 224 41.15 -5.88 54.19
N GLY A 225 41.79 -5.00 54.94
CA GLY A 225 43.22 -4.82 54.92
C GLY A 225 43.97 -5.64 55.95
N ILE A 226 45.24 -5.24 56.07
CA ILE A 226 46.25 -5.59 57.08
C ILE A 226 47.01 -6.89 56.77
N ASP A 227 48.32 -7.00 56.89
CA ASP A 227 49.52 -6.14 56.84
C ASP A 227 50.69 -7.13 57.00
N THR A 228 51.89 -6.69 56.62
CA THR A 228 53.21 -7.19 57.03
C THR A 228 53.85 -8.39 56.33
N ASN A 229 55.07 -8.08 55.90
CA ASN A 229 56.31 -8.83 56.05
C ASN A 229 56.80 -9.78 54.92
N THR A 230 57.71 -9.22 54.12
CA THR A 230 59.15 -9.57 54.12
C THR A 230 59.58 -11.00 53.74
N ASP A 231 60.27 -11.02 52.60
CA ASP A 231 61.51 -11.73 52.30
C ASP A 231 61.57 -13.21 51.88
N HIS A 232 62.39 -13.35 50.84
CA HIS A 232 63.38 -14.41 50.58
C HIS A 232 62.96 -15.75 49.96
N ARG A 233 63.58 -15.96 48.77
CA ARG A 233 64.21 -17.20 48.26
C ARG A 233 63.22 -18.37 48.02
N ARG A 234 63.20 -18.97 46.84
CA ARG A 234 64.33 -19.49 46.05
C ARG A 234 63.81 -19.94 44.69
#